data_AF-B4H6L7-F1
#
_entry.id   AF-B4H6L7-F1
#
_cell.length_a   1.000
_cell.length_b   1.000
_cell.length_c   1.000
_cell.angle_alpha   90.00
_cell.angle_beta   90.00
_cell.angle_gamma   90.00
#
_symmetry.space_group_name_H-M   'P 1'
#
loop_
_entity.id
_entity.type
_entity.pdbx_description
1 polymer ?
#
loop_
_entity_poly.entity_id
_entity_poly.type
_entity_poly.pdbx_seq_one_letter_code
_entity_poly.pdbx_strand_id
1 'polypeptide(L)'
;MSAQDTHSFLSMTFASALVQVKRNFDRFMQQQLQSIREAKLHKRSKAILPYVENFENFAQTAEGIFRKSDRRTDMEKWYLQLVNAIFEGISLHSQEHPKTPSQVVRMENYHHMYALLAQLKVPGLDALKKEAKTRYNDALKAYVTQYFGRPLEKLNQFFEGVQLKVGQGVKETEISYQMAFSKQELRKVIAQYPAREVKKGLENLYKKVDKHLSEEENLLQVVWHAMQEEFIAQYNYLEERIQKCYAGAMINLEFNIQDILAFFSDIARSH
;
A
#
# COMPACT_ATOMS: atom_id res chain seq x y z
N MET A 1 43.61 25.19 -20.03
CA MET A 1 43.46 26.65 -20.03
C MET A 1 44.67 27.22 -19.32
N SER A 2 45.38 28.15 -19.95
CA SER A 2 46.57 28.78 -19.34
C SER A 2 46.11 29.85 -18.34
N ALA A 3 46.96 30.23 -17.39
CA ALA A 3 46.62 31.24 -16.37
C ALA A 3 46.22 32.62 -16.96
N GLN A 4 46.56 32.91 -18.23
CA GLN A 4 46.16 34.12 -18.96
C GLN A 4 44.70 34.11 -19.46
N ASP A 5 44.06 32.94 -19.58
CA ASP A 5 42.69 32.84 -20.08
C ASP A 5 41.64 33.21 -19.02
N THR A 6 41.99 33.12 -17.74
CA THR A 6 41.10 33.31 -16.58
C THR A 6 40.55 34.74 -16.46
N HIS A 7 41.28 35.74 -16.98
CA HIS A 7 40.90 37.15 -16.97
C HIS A 7 40.39 37.67 -18.32
N SER A 8 40.20 36.78 -19.31
CA SER A 8 39.59 37.19 -20.57
C SER A 8 38.16 37.68 -20.35
N PHE A 9 37.71 38.64 -21.17
CA PHE A 9 36.31 39.12 -21.14
C PHE A 9 35.32 37.95 -21.24
N LEU A 10 35.58 36.99 -22.13
CA LEU A 10 34.78 35.78 -22.29
C LEU A 10 34.74 34.93 -21.01
N SER A 11 35.89 34.70 -20.36
CA SER A 11 35.95 33.98 -19.07
C SER A 11 35.11 34.66 -18.00
N MET A 12 35.23 35.99 -17.86
CA MET A 12 34.44 36.75 -16.88
C MET A 12 32.93 36.73 -17.20
N THR A 13 32.55 36.85 -18.48
CA THR A 13 31.15 36.78 -18.92
C THR A 13 30.56 35.38 -18.66
N PHE A 14 31.27 34.31 -19.02
CA PHE A 14 30.81 32.94 -18.76
C PHE A 14 30.74 32.62 -17.27
N ALA A 15 31.70 33.10 -16.47
CA ALA A 15 31.65 32.95 -15.01
C ALA A 15 30.43 33.64 -14.40
N SER A 16 30.14 34.87 -14.82
CA SER A 16 28.96 35.62 -14.37
C SER A 16 27.64 34.93 -14.80
N ALA A 17 27.57 34.49 -16.05
CA ALA A 17 26.43 33.74 -16.57
C ALA A 17 26.20 32.43 -15.79
N LEU A 18 27.28 31.68 -15.50
CA LEU A 18 27.22 30.47 -14.69
C LEU A 18 26.67 30.74 -13.28
N VAL A 19 27.12 31.81 -12.61
CA VAL A 19 26.59 32.21 -11.30
C VAL A 19 25.09 32.49 -11.38
N GLN A 20 24.64 33.20 -12.41
CA GLN A 20 23.23 33.53 -12.58
C GLN A 20 22.38 32.29 -12.87
N VAL A 21 22.86 31.37 -13.70
CA VAL A 21 22.20 30.08 -13.97
C VAL A 21 22.06 29.25 -12.69
N LYS A 22 23.11 29.17 -11.86
CA LYS A 22 23.06 28.45 -10.58
C LYS A 22 22.00 29.03 -9.63
N ARG A 23 21.98 30.36 -9.47
CA ARG A 23 20.97 31.06 -8.65
C ARG A 23 19.55 30.84 -9.16
N ASN A 24 19.36 30.86 -10.47
CA ASN A 24 18.06 30.61 -11.09
C ASN A 24 17.61 29.16 -10.88
N PHE A 25 18.53 28.20 -11.00
CA PHE A 25 18.26 26.80 -10.70
C PHE A 25 17.83 26.61 -9.24
N ASP A 26 18.60 27.13 -8.28
CA ASP A 26 18.24 27.00 -6.86
C ASP A 26 16.89 27.65 -6.55
N ARG A 27 16.58 28.80 -7.16
CA ARG A 27 15.26 29.44 -7.03
C ARG A 27 14.15 28.58 -7.61
N PHE A 28 14.36 27.99 -8.79
CA PHE A 28 13.40 27.08 -9.41
C PHE A 28 13.15 25.85 -8.53
N MET A 29 14.20 25.25 -7.97
CA MET A 29 14.05 24.09 -7.09
C MET A 29 13.32 24.42 -5.80
N GLN A 30 13.57 25.60 -5.21
CA GLN A 30 12.77 26.09 -4.07
C GLN A 30 11.29 26.26 -4.43
N GLN A 31 10.98 26.75 -5.64
CA GLN A 31 9.60 26.87 -6.11
C GLN A 31 8.92 25.51 -6.28
N GLN A 32 9.63 24.48 -6.79
CA GLN A 32 9.12 23.11 -6.86
C GLN A 32 8.85 22.53 -5.47
N LEU A 33 9.75 22.77 -4.52
CA LEU A 33 9.56 22.32 -3.14
C LEU A 33 8.35 23.00 -2.48
N GLN A 34 8.18 24.30 -2.71
CA GLN A 34 7.06 25.05 -2.17
C GLN A 34 5.73 24.63 -2.80
N SER A 35 5.70 24.33 -4.10
CA SER A 35 4.48 23.88 -4.77
C SER A 35 3.98 22.53 -4.25
N ILE A 36 4.89 21.64 -3.82
CA ILE A 36 4.53 20.38 -3.13
C ILE A 36 3.93 20.68 -1.75
N ARG A 37 4.56 21.55 -0.97
CA ARG A 37 4.14 21.87 0.41
C ARG A 37 2.81 22.63 0.49
N GLU A 38 2.57 23.51 -0.48
CA GLU A 38 1.35 24.33 -0.55
C GLU A 38 0.26 23.70 -1.43
N ALA A 39 0.48 22.48 -1.94
CA ALA A 39 -0.49 21.78 -2.74
C ALA A 39 -1.82 21.65 -1.98
N LYS A 40 -2.92 21.90 -2.67
CA LYS A 40 -4.27 21.73 -2.13
C LYS A 40 -5.01 20.69 -2.94
N LEU A 41 -5.72 19.79 -2.28
CA LEU A 41 -6.54 18.81 -2.98
C LEU A 41 -7.79 19.45 -3.56
N HIS A 42 -8.07 19.11 -4.81
CA HIS A 42 -9.32 19.47 -5.46
C HIS A 42 -10.35 18.35 -5.29
N LYS A 43 -11.64 18.68 -5.34
CA LYS A 43 -12.75 17.71 -5.23
C LYS A 43 -12.76 16.63 -6.33
N ARG A 44 -11.98 16.82 -7.40
CA ARG A 44 -11.85 15.91 -8.55
C ARG A 44 -10.46 15.29 -8.65
N SER A 45 -9.63 15.37 -7.59
CA SER A 45 -8.31 14.75 -7.61
C SER A 45 -8.42 13.25 -7.91
N LYS A 46 -7.54 12.80 -8.80
CA LYS A 46 -7.28 11.37 -9.02
C LYS A 46 -6.64 10.79 -7.75
N ALA A 47 -6.57 9.45 -7.69
CA ALA A 47 -5.90 8.76 -6.60
C ALA A 47 -4.39 9.10 -6.56
N ILE A 48 -3.72 9.21 -7.72
CA ILE A 48 -2.38 9.80 -7.82
C ILE A 48 -2.44 11.32 -7.63
N LEU A 49 -1.59 11.81 -6.74
CA LEU A 49 -1.58 13.21 -6.33
C LEU A 49 -0.82 14.07 -7.36
N PRO A 50 -1.27 15.28 -7.71
CA PRO A 50 -0.70 16.05 -8.82
C PRO A 50 0.80 16.32 -8.69
N TYR A 51 1.30 16.51 -7.47
CA TYR A 51 2.71 16.75 -7.23
C TYR A 51 3.58 15.49 -7.38
N VAL A 52 2.99 14.29 -7.28
CA VAL A 52 3.67 13.02 -7.58
C VAL A 52 3.88 12.90 -9.10
N GLU A 53 2.82 13.12 -9.88
CA GLU A 53 2.86 13.12 -11.35
C GLU A 53 3.80 14.22 -11.89
N ASN A 54 3.77 15.42 -11.30
CA ASN A 54 4.69 16.50 -11.68
C ASN A 54 6.14 16.14 -11.37
N PHE A 55 6.39 15.46 -10.24
CA PHE A 55 7.74 15.02 -9.88
C PHE A 55 8.28 13.98 -10.84
N GLU A 56 7.46 13.03 -11.31
CA GLU A 56 7.86 12.07 -12.35
C GLU A 56 8.38 12.79 -13.61
N ASN A 57 7.55 13.68 -14.18
CA ASN A 57 7.90 14.43 -15.39
C ASN A 57 9.16 15.28 -15.20
N PHE A 58 9.25 15.94 -14.04
CA PHE A 58 10.44 16.72 -13.67
C PHE A 58 11.68 15.83 -13.56
N ALA A 59 11.61 14.70 -12.85
CA ALA A 59 12.74 13.83 -12.60
C ALA A 59 13.26 13.20 -13.89
N GLN A 60 12.37 12.75 -14.79
CA GLN A 60 12.76 12.22 -16.10
C GLN A 60 13.53 13.26 -16.94
N THR A 61 13.02 14.50 -17.00
CA THR A 61 13.68 15.61 -17.70
C THR A 61 15.03 15.96 -17.07
N ALA A 62 15.06 16.06 -15.74
CA ALA A 62 16.25 16.38 -14.98
C ALA A 62 17.35 15.32 -15.15
N GLU A 63 17.01 14.03 -15.16
CA GLU A 63 18.00 12.97 -15.43
C GLU A 63 18.52 13.02 -16.87
N GLY A 64 17.72 13.46 -17.85
CA GLY A 64 18.19 13.70 -19.21
C GLY A 64 19.30 14.75 -19.30
N ILE A 65 19.29 15.74 -18.40
CA ILE A 65 20.23 16.87 -18.40
C ILE A 65 21.41 16.62 -17.47
N PHE A 66 21.15 16.19 -16.23
CA PHE A 66 22.13 16.23 -15.14
C PHE A 66 22.89 14.92 -14.90
N ARG A 67 22.44 13.79 -15.48
CA ARG A 67 22.99 12.45 -15.19
C ARG A 67 24.49 12.31 -15.39
N LYS A 68 25.07 13.04 -16.35
CA LYS A 68 26.52 13.06 -16.64
C LYS A 68 27.17 14.41 -16.35
N SER A 69 26.47 15.29 -15.63
CA SER A 69 26.96 16.63 -15.32
C SER A 69 27.78 16.65 -14.03
N ASP A 70 28.73 17.58 -13.92
CA ASP A 70 29.48 17.84 -12.68
C ASP A 70 28.59 18.38 -11.54
N ARG A 71 27.34 18.73 -11.85
CA ARG A 71 26.34 19.24 -10.89
C ARG A 71 25.42 18.14 -10.36
N ARG A 72 25.74 16.87 -10.64
CA ARG A 72 24.94 15.71 -10.20
C ARG A 72 24.64 15.75 -8.70
N THR A 73 25.66 15.98 -7.88
CA THR A 73 25.53 16.02 -6.42
C THR A 73 24.55 17.09 -5.93
N ASP A 74 24.45 18.23 -6.63
CA ASP A 74 23.51 19.29 -6.27
C ASP A 74 22.07 18.87 -6.60
N MET A 75 21.86 18.18 -7.72
CA MET A 75 20.56 17.62 -8.08
C MET A 75 20.12 16.53 -7.08
N GLU A 76 21.02 15.66 -6.64
CA GLU A 76 20.70 14.61 -5.67
C GLU A 76 20.24 15.19 -4.32
N LYS A 77 20.87 16.28 -3.84
CA LYS A 77 20.42 17.00 -2.63
C LYS A 77 19.01 17.56 -2.79
N TRP A 78 18.66 18.02 -3.99
CA TRP A 78 17.32 18.50 -4.26
C TRP A 78 16.30 17.38 -4.35
N TYR A 79 16.63 16.26 -4.99
CA TYR A 79 15.73 15.10 -5.01
C TYR A 79 15.40 14.61 -3.61
N LEU A 80 16.39 14.56 -2.70
CA LEU A 80 16.15 14.22 -1.30
C LEU A 80 15.10 15.14 -0.66
N GLN A 81 15.21 16.46 -0.86
CA GLN A 81 14.25 17.42 -0.30
C GLN A 81 12.85 17.27 -0.91
N LEU A 82 12.77 17.14 -2.24
CA LEU A 82 11.49 17.01 -2.95
C LEU A 82 10.77 15.71 -2.56
N VAL A 83 11.47 14.57 -2.57
CA VAL A 83 10.86 13.27 -2.24
C VAL A 83 10.39 13.21 -0.80
N ASN A 84 11.14 13.79 0.15
CA ASN A 84 10.68 13.89 1.54
C ASN A 84 9.41 14.73 1.65
N ALA A 85 9.36 15.90 1.00
CA ALA A 85 8.16 16.74 0.99
C ALA A 85 6.96 16.04 0.33
N ILE A 86 7.19 15.23 -0.71
CA ILE A 86 6.16 14.40 -1.35
C ILE A 86 5.63 13.36 -0.36
N PHE A 87 6.49 12.67 0.40
CA PHE A 87 6.04 11.65 1.36
C PHE A 87 5.26 12.25 2.54
N GLU A 88 5.66 13.43 3.01
CA GLU A 88 4.89 14.22 3.98
C GLU A 88 3.53 14.61 3.39
N GLY A 89 3.53 15.13 2.16
CA GLY A 89 2.32 15.51 1.43
C GLY A 89 1.34 14.33 1.25
N ILE A 90 1.82 13.15 0.83
CA ILE A 90 0.98 11.95 0.65
C ILE A 90 0.34 11.57 1.99
N SER A 91 1.11 11.62 3.07
CA SER A 91 0.64 11.24 4.40
C SER A 91 -0.49 12.15 4.89
N LEU A 92 -0.39 13.45 4.63
CA LEU A 92 -1.40 14.46 4.96
C LEU A 92 -2.63 14.35 4.06
N HIS A 93 -2.42 14.47 2.75
CA HIS A 93 -3.50 14.58 1.76
C HIS A 93 -4.31 13.29 1.58
N SER A 94 -3.73 12.13 1.89
CA SER A 94 -4.49 10.87 1.91
C SER A 94 -5.67 10.89 2.89
N GLN A 95 -5.59 11.66 3.98
CA GLN A 95 -6.67 11.76 4.97
C GLN A 95 -7.78 12.73 4.53
N GLU A 96 -7.45 13.69 3.67
CA GLU A 96 -8.36 14.73 3.19
C GLU A 96 -9.07 14.36 1.88
N HIS A 97 -8.70 13.22 1.27
CA HIS A 97 -9.23 12.83 -0.04
C HIS A 97 -10.73 12.47 0.03
N PRO A 98 -11.61 13.16 -0.74
CA PRO A 98 -13.05 13.12 -0.49
C PRO A 98 -13.76 11.85 -0.98
N LYS A 99 -13.14 11.06 -1.86
CA LYS A 99 -13.80 9.95 -2.58
C LYS A 99 -13.06 8.62 -2.51
N THR A 100 -11.77 8.64 -2.23
CA THR A 100 -10.89 7.47 -2.31
C THR A 100 -10.42 7.16 -0.90
N PRO A 101 -10.45 5.89 -0.47
CA PRO A 101 -9.92 5.51 0.83
C PRO A 101 -8.49 6.00 1.05
N SER A 102 -8.17 6.46 2.25
CA SER A 102 -6.84 6.99 2.57
C SER A 102 -5.74 5.97 2.33
N GLN A 103 -6.01 4.69 2.58
CA GLN A 103 -5.09 3.59 2.32
C GLN A 103 -4.85 3.39 0.83
N VAL A 104 -5.85 3.59 -0.02
CA VAL A 104 -5.68 3.50 -1.49
C VAL A 104 -4.84 4.66 -2.00
N VAL A 105 -5.12 5.89 -1.56
CA VAL A 105 -4.29 7.06 -1.91
C VAL A 105 -2.84 6.82 -1.50
N ARG A 106 -2.59 6.35 -0.27
CA ARG A 106 -1.23 6.01 0.17
C ARG A 106 -0.61 4.91 -0.68
N MET A 107 -1.33 3.82 -0.87
CA MET A 107 -0.85 2.63 -1.58
C MET A 107 -0.45 2.97 -3.02
N GLU A 108 -1.32 3.62 -3.79
CA GLU A 108 -1.04 3.98 -5.18
C GLU A 108 0.12 4.99 -5.30
N ASN A 109 0.12 6.05 -4.49
CA ASN A 109 1.19 7.04 -4.57
C ASN A 109 2.55 6.49 -4.11
N TYR A 110 2.60 5.64 -3.07
CA TYR A 110 3.86 5.02 -2.64
C TYR A 110 4.32 3.93 -3.61
N HIS A 111 3.41 3.21 -4.26
CA HIS A 111 3.74 2.28 -5.35
C HIS A 111 4.40 3.02 -6.51
N HIS A 112 3.75 4.08 -6.97
CA HIS A 112 4.24 4.96 -8.04
C HIS A 112 5.63 5.53 -7.70
N MET A 113 5.79 6.10 -6.51
CA MET A 113 7.07 6.65 -6.07
C MET A 113 8.16 5.56 -5.97
N TYR A 114 7.83 4.35 -5.50
CA TYR A 114 8.79 3.24 -5.48
C TYR A 114 9.27 2.89 -6.89
N ALA A 115 8.34 2.74 -7.85
CA ALA A 115 8.64 2.42 -9.24
C ALA A 115 9.50 3.51 -9.89
N LEU A 116 9.11 4.78 -9.72
CA LEU A 116 9.86 5.93 -10.23
C LEU A 116 11.28 5.97 -9.66
N LEU A 117 11.45 5.90 -8.34
CA LEU A 117 12.77 5.93 -7.71
C LEU A 117 13.64 4.75 -8.13
N ALA A 118 13.05 3.57 -8.35
CA ALA A 118 13.74 2.40 -8.89
C ALA A 118 14.23 2.64 -10.34
N GLN A 119 13.45 3.34 -11.16
CA GLN A 119 13.80 3.66 -12.54
C GLN A 119 14.90 4.72 -12.64
N LEU A 120 14.89 5.75 -11.79
CA LEU A 120 15.89 6.83 -11.81
C LEU A 120 17.30 6.33 -11.47
N LYS A 121 17.43 5.26 -10.66
CA LYS A 121 18.72 4.64 -10.27
C LYS A 121 19.71 5.63 -9.66
N VAL A 122 19.20 6.57 -8.86
CA VAL A 122 20.00 7.55 -8.12
C VAL A 122 20.46 6.93 -6.79
N PRO A 123 21.77 6.72 -6.55
CA PRO A 123 22.24 6.07 -5.32
C PRO A 123 21.81 6.82 -4.04
N GLY A 124 21.83 8.15 -4.08
CA GLY A 124 21.36 8.99 -2.96
C GLY A 124 19.89 8.80 -2.58
N LEU A 125 19.07 8.19 -3.43
CA LEU A 125 17.64 7.96 -3.19
C LEU A 125 17.31 6.54 -2.73
N ASP A 126 18.30 5.65 -2.57
CA ASP A 126 18.06 4.24 -2.25
C ASP A 126 17.34 4.04 -0.90
N ALA A 127 17.63 4.89 0.09
CA ALA A 127 16.93 4.86 1.37
C ALA A 127 15.44 5.22 1.21
N LEU A 128 15.14 6.30 0.49
CA LEU A 128 13.77 6.75 0.23
C LEU A 128 12.99 5.77 -0.65
N LYS A 129 13.67 5.09 -1.59
CA LYS A 129 13.08 3.99 -2.36
C LYS A 129 12.66 2.82 -1.46
N LYS A 130 13.52 2.40 -0.52
CA LYS A 130 13.17 1.35 0.45
C LYS A 130 12.01 1.79 1.34
N GLU A 131 12.03 3.05 1.78
CA GLU A 131 10.95 3.63 2.57
C GLU A 131 9.62 3.67 1.81
N ALA A 132 9.61 4.07 0.53
CA ALA A 132 8.42 4.02 -0.33
C ALA A 132 7.81 2.61 -0.36
N LYS A 133 8.66 1.58 -0.54
CA LYS A 133 8.21 0.18 -0.53
C LYS A 133 7.60 -0.22 0.81
N THR A 134 8.21 0.16 1.93
CA THR A 134 7.66 -0.10 3.27
C THR A 134 6.30 0.57 3.44
N ARG A 135 6.20 1.87 3.14
CA ARG A 135 4.94 2.63 3.25
C ARG A 135 3.85 2.11 2.33
N TYR A 136 4.21 1.65 1.12
CA TYR A 136 3.30 0.93 0.22
C TYR A 136 2.76 -0.35 0.85
N ASN A 137 3.64 -1.22 1.37
CA ASN A 137 3.24 -2.47 2.01
C ASN A 137 2.36 -2.23 3.26
N ASP A 138 2.70 -1.22 4.06
CA ASP A 138 1.91 -0.84 5.23
C ASP A 138 0.51 -0.35 4.84
N ALA A 139 0.40 0.44 3.77
CA ALA A 139 -0.86 0.89 3.22
C ALA A 139 -1.70 -0.26 2.66
N LEU A 140 -1.08 -1.18 1.92
CA LEU A 140 -1.72 -2.41 1.42
C LEU A 140 -2.26 -3.25 2.58
N LYS A 141 -1.44 -3.51 3.60
CA LYS A 141 -1.85 -4.27 4.78
C LYS A 141 -3.01 -3.59 5.50
N ALA A 142 -2.92 -2.27 5.71
CA ALA A 142 -4.00 -1.51 6.34
C ALA A 142 -5.30 -1.54 5.52
N TYR A 143 -5.20 -1.48 4.19
CA TYR A 143 -6.35 -1.59 3.29
C TYR A 143 -7.01 -2.96 3.41
N VAL A 144 -6.23 -4.04 3.36
CA VAL A 144 -6.73 -5.41 3.55
C VAL A 144 -7.39 -5.54 4.92
N THR A 145 -6.74 -5.13 6.01
CA THR A 145 -7.31 -5.20 7.35
C THR A 145 -8.64 -4.45 7.47
N GLN A 146 -8.76 -3.27 6.87
CA GLN A 146 -9.98 -2.46 6.97
C GLN A 146 -11.13 -2.97 6.07
N TYR A 147 -10.84 -3.38 4.84
CA TYR A 147 -11.87 -3.68 3.84
C TYR A 147 -12.16 -5.17 3.68
N PHE A 148 -11.18 -6.04 3.91
CA PHE A 148 -11.38 -7.48 4.01
C PHE A 148 -11.95 -7.86 5.38
N GLY A 149 -11.39 -7.27 6.44
CA GLY A 149 -11.89 -7.42 7.81
C GLY A 149 -11.91 -8.88 8.27
N ARG A 150 -13.09 -9.33 8.72
CA ARG A 150 -13.35 -10.69 9.23
C ARG A 150 -14.49 -11.34 8.44
N PRO A 151 -14.25 -11.91 7.25
CA PRO A 151 -15.28 -12.54 6.40
C PRO A 151 -16.12 -13.61 7.11
N LEU A 152 -15.60 -14.22 8.17
CA LEU A 152 -16.28 -15.20 9.02
C LEU A 152 -16.60 -14.63 10.41
N GLU A 153 -17.18 -13.44 10.49
CA GLU A 153 -17.31 -12.66 11.73
C GLU A 153 -17.91 -13.42 12.92
N LYS A 154 -19.06 -14.09 12.76
CA LYS A 154 -19.72 -14.85 13.84
C LYS A 154 -18.88 -16.05 14.30
N LEU A 155 -18.14 -16.66 13.37
CA LEU A 155 -17.22 -17.75 13.70
C LEU A 155 -16.01 -17.20 14.48
N ASN A 156 -15.48 -16.04 14.08
CA ASN A 156 -14.45 -15.33 14.84
C ASN A 156 -14.94 -14.95 16.25
N GLN A 157 -16.14 -14.39 16.40
CA GLN A 157 -16.73 -14.06 17.70
C GLN A 157 -16.93 -15.30 18.58
N PHE A 158 -17.36 -16.43 17.98
CA PHE A 158 -17.46 -17.70 18.68
C PHE A 158 -16.10 -18.13 19.26
N PHE A 159 -15.03 -18.08 18.45
CA PHE A 159 -13.69 -18.47 18.89
C PHE A 159 -13.01 -17.45 19.81
N GLU A 160 -13.35 -16.17 19.74
CA GLU A 160 -12.97 -15.18 20.75
C GLU A 160 -13.60 -15.53 22.11
N GLY A 161 -14.87 -15.94 22.13
CA GLY A 161 -15.54 -16.44 23.33
C GLY A 161 -14.89 -17.71 23.89
N VAL A 162 -14.50 -18.65 23.01
CA VAL A 162 -13.71 -19.83 23.39
C VAL A 162 -12.38 -19.41 24.03
N GLN A 163 -11.66 -18.47 23.42
CA GLN A 163 -10.37 -18.01 23.93
C GLN A 163 -10.49 -17.33 25.29
N LEU A 164 -11.56 -16.55 25.52
CA LEU A 164 -11.86 -15.99 26.84
C LEU A 164 -12.09 -17.08 27.89
N LYS A 165 -12.78 -18.17 27.54
CA LYS A 165 -12.97 -19.31 28.45
C LYS A 165 -11.68 -20.06 28.74
N VAL A 166 -10.83 -20.25 27.73
CA VAL A 166 -9.50 -20.83 27.91
C VAL A 166 -8.65 -19.94 28.83
N GLY A 167 -8.71 -18.62 28.64
CA GLY A 167 -8.04 -17.65 29.51
C GLY A 167 -8.56 -17.65 30.96
N GLN A 168 -9.80 -18.08 31.19
CA GLN A 168 -10.39 -18.29 32.53
C GLN A 168 -9.96 -19.63 33.18
N GLY A 169 -9.10 -20.42 32.53
CA GLY A 169 -8.55 -21.67 33.05
C GLY A 169 -9.27 -22.94 32.58
N VAL A 170 -10.25 -22.84 31.66
CA VAL A 170 -10.88 -24.02 31.05
C VAL A 170 -9.88 -24.64 30.06
N LYS A 171 -9.63 -25.95 30.16
CA LYS A 171 -8.74 -26.64 29.21
C LYS A 171 -9.35 -26.63 27.81
N GLU A 172 -8.52 -26.50 26.77
CA GLU A 172 -8.98 -26.52 25.36
C GLU A 172 -9.82 -27.78 25.06
N THR A 173 -9.43 -28.95 25.60
CA THR A 173 -10.16 -30.22 25.45
C THR A 173 -11.53 -30.26 26.12
N GLU A 174 -11.78 -29.37 27.08
CA GLU A 174 -13.02 -29.30 27.84
C GLU A 174 -14.01 -28.26 27.29
N ILE A 175 -13.58 -27.41 26.35
CA ILE A 175 -14.42 -26.38 25.74
C ILE A 175 -15.68 -26.97 25.13
N SER A 176 -15.58 -28.15 24.50
CA SER A 176 -16.72 -28.80 23.86
C SER A 176 -17.85 -29.21 24.83
N TYR A 177 -17.59 -29.24 26.14
CA TYR A 177 -18.59 -29.49 27.18
C TYR A 177 -19.25 -28.21 27.71
N GLN A 178 -18.73 -27.03 27.38
CA GLN A 178 -19.35 -25.76 27.74
C GLN A 178 -20.59 -25.53 26.88
N MET A 179 -21.76 -25.34 27.50
CA MET A 179 -23.05 -25.24 26.79
C MET A 179 -23.03 -24.20 25.66
N ALA A 180 -22.46 -23.01 25.91
CA ALA A 180 -22.35 -21.93 24.95
C ALA A 180 -21.34 -22.18 23.80
N PHE A 181 -20.43 -23.15 23.98
CA PHE A 181 -19.38 -23.49 23.02
C PHE A 181 -19.42 -24.98 22.67
N SER A 182 -20.59 -25.61 22.74
CA SER A 182 -20.73 -27.03 22.49
C SER A 182 -20.48 -27.37 21.01
N LYS A 183 -20.25 -28.66 20.71
CA LYS A 183 -20.16 -29.17 19.33
C LYS A 183 -21.36 -28.77 18.47
N GLN A 184 -22.55 -28.74 19.07
CA GLN A 184 -23.78 -28.37 18.37
C GLN A 184 -23.81 -26.87 18.05
N GLU A 185 -23.40 -26.01 18.99
CA GLU A 185 -23.32 -24.56 18.75
C GLU A 185 -22.27 -24.23 17.69
N LEU A 186 -21.10 -24.87 17.71
CA LEU A 186 -20.10 -24.69 16.66
C LEU A 186 -20.66 -25.07 15.27
N ARG A 187 -21.36 -26.21 15.14
CA ARG A 187 -22.01 -26.61 13.88
C ARG A 187 -23.05 -25.59 13.41
N LYS A 188 -23.83 -25.00 14.32
CA LYS A 188 -24.80 -23.93 13.99
C LYS A 188 -24.11 -22.66 13.50
N VAL A 189 -22.96 -22.29 14.06
CA VAL A 189 -22.20 -21.12 13.59
C VAL A 189 -21.57 -21.38 12.22
N ILE A 190 -21.00 -22.57 12.00
CA ILE A 190 -20.43 -22.96 10.70
C ILE A 190 -21.50 -22.97 9.59
N ALA A 191 -22.70 -23.49 9.88
CA ALA A 191 -23.80 -23.55 8.92
C ALA A 191 -24.29 -22.18 8.41
N GLN A 192 -23.88 -21.07 9.04
CA GLN A 192 -24.17 -19.72 8.57
C GLN A 192 -23.23 -19.24 7.45
N TYR A 193 -22.18 -20.01 7.14
CA TYR A 193 -21.18 -19.70 6.14
C TYR A 193 -21.09 -20.78 5.06
N PRO A 194 -22.20 -21.06 4.35
CA PRO A 194 -22.14 -22.00 3.23
C PRO A 194 -21.22 -21.45 2.15
N ALA A 195 -20.51 -22.35 1.46
CA ALA A 195 -19.52 -22.01 0.44
C ALA A 195 -20.03 -20.99 -0.59
N ARG A 196 -21.31 -21.12 -1.00
CA ARG A 196 -21.98 -20.21 -1.93
C ARG A 196 -22.09 -18.78 -1.42
N GLU A 197 -22.47 -18.58 -0.15
CA GLU A 197 -22.61 -17.24 0.42
C GLU A 197 -21.25 -16.60 0.65
N VAL A 198 -20.24 -17.40 1.03
CA VAL A 198 -18.84 -16.94 1.13
C VAL A 198 -18.35 -16.45 -0.24
N LYS A 199 -18.51 -17.25 -1.30
CA LYS A 199 -18.13 -16.85 -2.67
C LYS A 199 -18.84 -15.58 -3.12
N LYS A 200 -20.15 -15.47 -2.88
CA LYS A 200 -20.94 -14.26 -3.18
C LYS A 200 -20.46 -13.03 -2.40
N GLY A 201 -20.06 -13.20 -1.14
CA GLY A 201 -19.43 -12.15 -0.34
C GLY A 201 -18.12 -11.66 -0.96
N LEU A 202 -17.27 -12.58 -1.40
CA LEU A 202 -16.02 -12.28 -2.11
C LEU A 202 -16.26 -11.56 -3.45
N GLU A 203 -17.27 -11.96 -4.23
CA GLU A 203 -17.64 -11.28 -5.48
C GLU A 203 -18.02 -9.80 -5.24
N ASN A 204 -18.80 -9.54 -4.20
CA ASN A 204 -19.18 -8.17 -3.83
C ASN A 204 -17.97 -7.36 -3.34
N LEU A 205 -17.07 -8.00 -2.60
CA LEU A 205 -15.83 -7.37 -2.16
C LEU A 205 -14.93 -7.02 -3.35
N TYR A 206 -14.77 -7.93 -4.31
CA TYR A 206 -13.98 -7.68 -5.53
C TYR A 206 -14.48 -6.44 -6.26
N LYS A 207 -15.80 -6.34 -6.53
CA LYS A 207 -16.41 -5.17 -7.16
C LYS A 207 -16.23 -3.87 -6.36
N LYS A 208 -16.12 -3.95 -5.04
CA LYS A 208 -15.86 -2.80 -4.18
C LYS A 208 -14.40 -2.36 -4.26
N VAL A 209 -13.47 -3.32 -4.26
CA VAL A 209 -12.03 -3.06 -4.41
C VAL A 209 -11.72 -2.46 -5.77
N ASP A 210 -12.28 -3.05 -6.84
CA ASP A 210 -12.18 -2.56 -8.21
C ASP A 210 -12.59 -1.08 -8.33
N LYS A 211 -13.71 -0.69 -7.70
CA LYS A 211 -14.17 0.71 -7.68
C LYS A 211 -13.29 1.67 -6.89
N HIS A 212 -12.49 1.19 -5.94
CA HIS A 212 -11.63 2.05 -5.14
C HIS A 212 -10.30 2.35 -5.85
N LEU A 213 -9.77 1.37 -6.57
CA LEU A 213 -8.47 1.43 -7.21
C LEU A 213 -8.55 2.14 -8.56
N SER A 214 -7.45 2.79 -8.95
CA SER A 214 -7.28 3.32 -10.29
C SER A 214 -6.76 2.25 -11.26
N GLU A 215 -7.14 2.38 -12.53
CA GLU A 215 -6.60 1.53 -13.61
C GLU A 215 -5.12 1.83 -13.89
N GLU A 216 -4.65 3.05 -13.58
CA GLU A 216 -3.30 3.54 -13.91
C GLU A 216 -2.21 2.69 -13.25
N GLU A 217 -2.38 2.34 -11.97
CA GLU A 217 -1.35 1.62 -11.18
C GLU A 217 -1.48 0.09 -11.24
N ASN A 218 -2.55 -0.45 -11.88
CA ASN A 218 -2.76 -1.89 -12.06
C ASN A 218 -2.66 -2.75 -10.78
N LEU A 219 -3.09 -2.19 -9.63
CA LEU A 219 -2.92 -2.85 -8.32
C LEU A 219 -4.02 -3.85 -7.95
N LEU A 220 -5.09 -3.97 -8.74
CA LEU A 220 -6.24 -4.80 -8.40
C LEU A 220 -5.86 -6.25 -8.09
N GLN A 221 -5.06 -6.87 -8.97
CA GLN A 221 -4.65 -8.27 -8.79
C GLN A 221 -3.72 -8.44 -7.58
N VAL A 222 -2.88 -7.44 -7.28
CA VAL A 222 -1.98 -7.46 -6.12
C VAL A 222 -2.79 -7.40 -4.83
N VAL A 223 -3.75 -6.48 -4.76
CA VAL A 223 -4.65 -6.34 -3.60
C VAL A 223 -5.50 -7.59 -3.44
N TRP A 224 -6.01 -8.14 -4.54
CA TRP A 224 -6.82 -9.35 -4.52
C TRP A 224 -6.06 -10.56 -4.00
N HIS A 225 -4.80 -10.71 -4.42
CA HIS A 225 -3.93 -11.75 -3.89
C HIS A 225 -3.63 -11.54 -2.39
N ALA A 226 -3.36 -10.31 -1.95
CA ALA A 226 -3.17 -10.03 -0.52
C ALA A 226 -4.42 -10.37 0.32
N MET A 227 -5.63 -10.13 -0.21
CA MET A 227 -6.89 -10.55 0.43
C MET A 227 -7.04 -12.08 0.46
N GLN A 228 -6.57 -12.78 -0.57
CA GLN A 228 -6.56 -14.24 -0.60
C GLN A 228 -5.66 -14.81 0.50
N GLU A 229 -4.43 -14.29 0.63
CA GLU A 229 -3.49 -14.69 1.67
C GLU A 229 -4.05 -14.45 3.07
N GLU A 230 -4.68 -13.29 3.30
CA GLU A 230 -5.35 -12.97 4.56
C GLU A 230 -6.49 -13.95 4.86
N PHE A 231 -7.32 -14.31 3.87
CA PHE A 231 -8.39 -15.27 4.11
C PHE A 231 -7.84 -16.66 4.45
N ILE A 232 -6.80 -17.10 3.75
CA ILE A 232 -6.14 -18.39 4.03
C ILE A 232 -5.55 -18.37 5.46
N ALA A 233 -4.93 -17.27 5.88
CA ALA A 233 -4.41 -17.12 7.23
C ALA A 233 -5.54 -17.23 8.29
N GLN A 234 -6.66 -16.53 8.09
CA GLN A 234 -7.82 -16.62 8.98
C GLN A 234 -8.45 -18.01 9.00
N TYR A 235 -8.56 -18.67 7.84
CA TYR A 235 -9.06 -20.04 7.73
C TYR A 235 -8.18 -21.01 8.51
N ASN A 236 -6.86 -20.95 8.32
CA ASN A 236 -5.91 -21.80 9.05
C ASN A 236 -5.97 -21.58 10.56
N TYR A 237 -6.09 -20.33 10.99
CA TYR A 237 -6.28 -19.99 12.41
C TYR A 237 -7.54 -20.64 12.99
N LEU A 238 -8.65 -20.60 12.26
CA LEU A 238 -9.93 -21.19 12.69
C LEU A 238 -9.86 -22.72 12.71
N GLU A 239 -9.31 -23.34 11.67
CA GLU A 239 -9.11 -24.80 11.60
C GLU A 239 -8.24 -25.31 12.76
N GLU A 240 -7.13 -24.62 13.08
CA GLU A 240 -6.29 -24.97 14.21
C GLU A 240 -7.08 -24.96 15.53
N ARG A 241 -7.96 -23.97 15.73
CA ARG A 241 -8.78 -23.86 16.94
C ARG A 241 -9.88 -24.93 16.99
N ILE A 242 -10.49 -25.26 15.86
CA ILE A 242 -11.44 -26.37 15.74
C ILE A 242 -10.75 -27.67 16.16
N GLN A 243 -9.56 -27.94 15.63
CA GLN A 243 -8.80 -29.16 15.94
C GLN A 243 -8.42 -29.25 17.43
N LYS A 244 -7.99 -28.15 18.04
CA LYS A 244 -7.62 -28.12 19.47
C LYS A 244 -8.81 -28.29 20.41
N CYS A 245 -9.91 -27.59 20.14
CA CYS A 245 -11.05 -27.52 21.07
C CYS A 245 -12.13 -28.60 20.84
N TYR A 246 -12.14 -29.19 19.64
CA TYR A 246 -13.20 -30.11 19.20
C TYR A 246 -12.63 -31.39 18.55
N ALA A 247 -11.46 -31.84 18.98
CA ALA A 247 -10.81 -33.06 18.51
C ALA A 247 -11.78 -34.27 18.50
N GLY A 248 -11.73 -35.07 17.42
CA GLY A 248 -12.58 -36.25 17.23
C GLY A 248 -14.06 -35.96 16.96
N ALA A 249 -14.48 -34.69 16.87
CA ALA A 249 -15.88 -34.34 16.59
C ALA A 249 -16.25 -34.39 15.10
N MET A 250 -15.27 -34.56 14.20
CA MET A 250 -15.43 -34.47 12.73
C MET A 250 -16.25 -33.23 12.34
N ILE A 251 -15.82 -32.06 12.85
CA ILE A 251 -16.39 -30.76 12.50
C ILE A 251 -15.34 -30.08 11.62
N ASN A 252 -15.72 -29.78 10.38
CA ASN A 252 -14.91 -29.04 9.42
C ASN A 252 -15.77 -27.92 8.84
N LEU A 253 -15.14 -26.91 8.25
CA LEU A 253 -15.82 -25.95 7.40
C LEU A 253 -16.32 -26.62 6.11
N GLU A 254 -17.38 -26.07 5.50
CA GLU A 254 -17.96 -26.62 4.25
C GLU A 254 -17.06 -26.46 3.02
N PHE A 255 -16.03 -25.63 3.13
CA PHE A 255 -15.05 -25.35 2.10
C PHE A 255 -13.65 -25.50 2.68
N ASN A 256 -12.69 -25.83 1.84
CA ASN A 256 -11.28 -25.96 2.20
C ASN A 256 -10.41 -24.92 1.45
N ILE A 257 -9.09 -25.01 1.65
CA ILE A 257 -8.13 -24.08 1.01
C ILE A 257 -8.23 -24.11 -0.52
N GLN A 258 -8.42 -25.29 -1.14
CA GLN A 258 -8.56 -25.39 -2.59
C GLN A 258 -9.81 -24.68 -3.09
N ASP A 259 -10.92 -24.77 -2.34
CA ASP A 259 -12.13 -24.03 -2.66
C ASP A 259 -11.91 -22.52 -2.54
N ILE A 260 -11.20 -22.06 -1.50
CA ILE A 260 -10.83 -20.63 -1.36
C ILE A 260 -10.00 -20.18 -2.56
N LEU A 261 -8.96 -20.94 -2.93
CA LEU A 261 -8.13 -20.63 -4.10
C LEU A 261 -8.97 -20.56 -5.38
N ALA A 262 -9.90 -21.51 -5.56
CA ALA A 262 -10.82 -21.53 -6.69
C ALA A 262 -11.78 -20.32 -6.68
N PHE A 263 -12.33 -19.93 -5.53
CA PHE A 263 -13.20 -18.75 -5.43
C PHE A 263 -12.49 -17.48 -5.89
N PHE A 264 -11.27 -17.22 -5.38
CA PHE A 264 -10.51 -16.03 -5.77
C PHE A 264 -10.12 -16.06 -7.24
N SER A 265 -9.70 -17.22 -7.75
CA SER A 265 -9.32 -17.38 -9.16
C SER A 265 -10.52 -17.20 -10.10
N ASP A 266 -11.66 -17.82 -9.80
CA ASP A 266 -12.89 -17.70 -10.57
C ASP A 266 -13.36 -16.24 -10.64
N ILE A 267 -13.36 -15.56 -9.49
CA ILE A 267 -13.78 -14.15 -9.40
C ILE A 267 -12.84 -13.27 -10.23
N ALA A 268 -11.53 -13.46 -10.10
CA ALA A 268 -10.54 -12.68 -10.86
C ALA A 268 -10.54 -12.97 -12.37
N ARG A 269 -11.04 -14.14 -12.81
CA ARG A 269 -11.19 -14.50 -14.23
C ARG A 269 -12.52 -14.04 -14.83
N SER A 270 -13.52 -13.77 -13.99
CA SER A 270 -14.87 -13.37 -14.40
C SER A 270 -15.01 -11.86 -14.58
N HIS A 271 -13.95 -11.11 -14.31
CA HIS A 271 -13.84 -9.65 -14.37
C HIS A 271 -12.56 -9.28 -15.11
#